data_AF-A0A183U9K5-F1
#
_entry.id   AF-A0A183U9K5-F1
#
_cell.length_a   1.000
_cell.length_b   1.000
_cell.length_c   1.000
_cell.angle_alpha   90.00
_cell.angle_beta   90.00
_cell.angle_gamma   90.00
#
_symmetry.space_group_name_H-M   'P 1'
#
loop_
_entity.id
_entity.type
_entity.pdbx_description
1 polymer ?
#
loop_
_entity_poly.entity_id
_entity_poly.type
_entity_poly.pdbx_seq_one_letter_code
_entity_poly.pdbx_strand_id
1 'polypeptide(L)'
;LSAHCVCPHECDNYGDSVESSPVCATDGTDFESLCHLRAYACKAKQNVTIKYYGKCDPCKDFQCSSGTVCKLNAERRPECRCSQQCSMNAEPVCATDGNT
;
A
#
# COMPACT_ATOMS: atom_id res chain seq x y z
N LEU A 1 34.29 27.64 13.39
CA LEU A 1 32.92 27.24 12.98
C LEU A 1 32.92 25.74 12.74
N SER A 2 31.97 25.00 13.32
CA SER A 2 31.77 23.56 13.04
C SER A 2 30.40 23.38 12.40
N ALA A 3 30.31 22.58 11.34
CA ALA A 3 29.05 22.19 10.70
C ALA A 3 28.73 20.74 11.05
N HIS A 4 27.47 20.46 11.37
CA HIS A 4 27.00 19.11 11.71
C HIS A 4 25.84 18.72 10.81
N CYS A 5 25.82 17.49 10.33
CA CYS A 5 24.68 16.94 9.61
C CYS A 5 23.55 16.66 10.59
N VAL A 6 22.38 17.25 10.33
CA VAL A 6 21.19 17.08 11.16
C VAL A 6 20.08 16.42 10.35
N CYS A 7 19.30 15.57 11.02
CA CYS A 7 18.12 14.97 10.43
C CYS A 7 16.97 15.99 10.40
N PRO A 8 16.02 15.88 9.46
CA PRO A 8 14.80 16.68 9.49
C PRO A 8 14.07 16.50 10.83
N HIS A 9 13.76 17.62 11.49
CA HIS A 9 13.04 17.63 12.76
C HIS A 9 11.53 17.80 12.58
N GLU A 10 11.16 18.60 11.58
CA GLU A 10 9.78 18.92 11.23
C GLU A 10 9.54 18.57 9.77
N CYS A 11 8.31 18.16 9.47
CA CYS A 11 7.87 17.76 8.16
C CYS A 11 6.56 18.45 7.86
N ASP A 12 6.64 19.63 7.25
CA ASP A 12 5.46 20.36 6.82
C ASP A 12 4.65 19.55 5.80
N ASN A 13 3.33 19.65 5.89
CA ASN A 13 2.41 19.01 4.97
C ASN A 13 1.52 20.05 4.31
N TYR A 14 1.93 20.51 3.13
CA TYR A 14 1.19 21.49 2.34
C TYR A 14 0.14 20.83 1.40
N GLY A 15 0.19 19.50 1.23
CA GLY A 15 -0.79 18.74 0.46
C GLY A 15 -0.80 18.98 -1.05
N ASP A 16 0.11 19.80 -1.56
CA ASP A 16 0.25 20.17 -2.97
C ASP A 16 1.31 19.34 -3.72
N SER A 17 2.09 18.55 -2.98
CA SER A 17 3.19 17.74 -3.53
C SER A 17 2.94 16.23 -3.37
N VAL A 18 3.46 15.43 -4.31
CA VAL A 18 3.44 13.96 -4.21
C VAL A 18 4.25 13.48 -3.01
N GLU A 19 5.29 14.22 -2.61
CA GLU A 19 6.11 13.92 -1.43
C GLU A 19 5.34 14.09 -0.11
N SER A 20 4.25 14.87 -0.11
CA SER A 20 3.32 15.06 1.02
C SER A 20 2.32 13.91 1.19
N SER A 21 2.25 13.00 0.21
CA SER A 21 1.36 11.82 0.27
C SER A 21 2.02 10.66 1.02
N PRO A 22 1.23 9.72 1.58
CA PRO A 22 1.76 8.53 2.22
C PRO A 22 2.68 7.72 1.31
N VAL A 23 3.70 7.11 1.90
CA VAL A 23 4.66 6.25 1.19
C VAL A 23 4.85 4.93 1.94
N CYS A 24 5.04 3.86 1.19
CA CYS A 24 5.38 2.55 1.70
C CYS A 24 6.88 2.34 1.59
N ALA A 25 7.53 2.08 2.72
CA ALA A 25 8.95 1.78 2.78
C ALA A 25 9.30 0.35 2.34
N THR A 26 10.59 0.11 2.05
CA THR A 26 11.13 -1.21 1.70
C THR A 26 10.95 -2.27 2.77
N ASP A 27 10.87 -1.86 4.04
CA ASP A 27 10.61 -2.72 5.18
C ASP A 27 9.11 -3.01 5.41
N GLY A 28 8.23 -2.44 4.57
CA GLY A 28 6.78 -2.61 4.69
C GLY A 28 6.11 -1.66 5.68
N THR A 29 6.82 -0.64 6.17
CA THR A 29 6.25 0.40 7.05
C THR A 29 5.61 1.52 6.23
N ASP A 30 4.44 1.97 6.68
CA ASP A 30 3.78 3.17 6.14
C ASP A 30 4.32 4.44 6.80
N PHE A 31 4.70 5.43 5.99
CA PHE A 31 5.05 6.78 6.44
C PHE A 31 4.07 7.79 5.87
N GLU A 32 3.74 8.82 6.66
CA GLU A 32 2.78 9.85 6.26
C GLU A 32 3.24 10.67 5.04
N SER A 33 4.55 10.86 4.91
CA SER A 33 5.15 11.58 3.78
C SER A 33 6.59 11.12 3.57
N LEU A 34 7.19 11.52 2.46
CA LEU A 34 8.60 11.21 2.19
C LEU A 34 9.54 11.89 3.19
N CYS A 35 9.17 13.06 3.72
CA CYS A 35 9.94 13.71 4.78
C CYS A 35 9.99 12.84 6.04
N HIS A 36 8.86 12.26 6.45
CA HIS A 36 8.80 11.38 7.62
C HIS A 36 9.66 10.13 7.45
N LEU A 37 9.66 9.53 6.25
CA LEU A 37 10.55 8.41 5.93
C LEU A 37 12.03 8.83 6.04
N ARG A 38 12.42 9.97 5.45
CA ARG A 38 13.80 10.48 5.51
C ARG A 38 14.24 10.81 6.94
N ALA A 39 13.34 11.43 7.72
CA ALA A 39 13.58 11.74 9.12
C ALA A 39 13.80 10.46 9.95
N TYR A 40 12.96 9.45 9.74
CA TYR A 40 13.11 8.14 10.37
C TYR A 40 14.42 7.46 9.96
N ALA A 41 14.70 7.33 8.66
CA ALA A 41 15.91 6.69 8.15
C ALA A 41 17.19 7.34 8.70
N CYS A 42 17.22 8.67 8.76
CA CYS A 42 18.33 9.42 9.31
C CYS A 42 18.50 9.19 10.83
N LYS A 43 17.43 9.28 11.62
CA LYS A 43 17.46 9.10 13.08
C LYS A 43 17.80 7.67 13.47
N ALA A 44 17.23 6.68 12.76
CA ALA A 44 17.45 5.27 12.99
C ALA A 44 18.78 4.76 12.40
N LYS A 45 19.46 5.57 11.57
CA LYS A 45 20.64 5.18 10.78
C LYS A 45 20.40 3.90 9.95
N GLN A 46 19.18 3.78 9.42
CA GLN A 46 18.77 2.65 8.59
C GLN A 46 18.66 3.08 7.14
N ASN A 47 19.05 2.18 6.23
CA ASN A 47 18.87 2.40 4.80
C ASN A 47 17.49 1.90 4.36
N VAL A 48 16.47 2.70 4.66
CA VAL A 48 15.09 2.45 4.24
C VAL A 48 14.74 3.40 3.11
N THR A 49 14.21 2.86 2.01
CA THR A 49 13.82 3.64 0.84
C THR A 49 12.36 3.42 0.50
N ILE A 50 11.83 4.19 -0.46
CA ILE A 50 10.46 4.02 -0.93
C ILE A 50 10.38 2.73 -1.75
N LYS A 51 9.47 1.84 -1.36
CA LYS A 51 9.05 0.70 -2.17
C LYS A 51 7.89 1.07 -3.10
N TYR A 52 6.91 1.79 -2.56
CA TYR A 52 5.76 2.27 -3.31
C TYR A 52 5.34 3.67 -2.85
N TYR A 53 4.89 4.50 -3.78
CA TYR A 53 4.13 5.71 -3.46
C TYR A 53 2.68 5.31 -3.11
N GLY A 54 2.14 5.86 -2.03
CA GLY A 54 0.93 5.38 -1.37
C GLY A 54 1.20 4.36 -0.26
N LYS A 55 0.13 3.90 0.39
CA LYS A 55 0.20 2.95 1.52
C LYS A 55 0.70 1.56 1.10
N CYS A 56 1.26 0.81 2.04
CA CYS A 56 1.73 -0.55 1.86
C CYS A 56 0.58 -1.52 1.58
N ASP A 57 -0.62 -1.29 2.12
CA ASP A 57 -1.82 -2.03 1.78
C ASP A 57 -2.94 -1.10 1.29
N PRO A 58 -3.07 -0.89 -0.03
CA PRO A 58 -4.16 -0.10 -0.60
C PRO A 58 -5.55 -0.73 -0.40
N CYS A 59 -5.64 -2.03 -0.10
CA CYS A 59 -6.91 -2.71 0.15
C CYS A 59 -7.44 -2.47 1.57
N LYS A 60 -6.59 -2.04 2.52
CA LYS A 60 -6.95 -1.84 3.92
C LYS A 60 -8.12 -0.87 4.12
N ASP A 61 -8.19 0.18 3.31
CA ASP A 61 -9.23 1.20 3.37
C ASP A 61 -10.29 1.04 2.26
N PHE A 62 -10.22 -0.04 1.47
CA PHE A 62 -11.09 -0.26 0.31
C PHE A 62 -12.20 -1.27 0.64
N GLN A 63 -13.46 -0.80 0.63
CA GLN A 63 -14.61 -1.65 0.89
C GLN A 63 -15.19 -2.24 -0.40
N CYS A 64 -15.34 -3.56 -0.38
CA CYS A 64 -15.96 -4.31 -1.45
C CYS A 64 -17.38 -4.77 -1.07
N SER A 65 -18.25 -4.89 -2.07
CA SER A 65 -19.58 -5.49 -1.91
C SER A 65 -19.49 -6.95 -1.47
N SER A 66 -20.54 -7.44 -0.81
CA SER A 66 -20.63 -8.83 -0.35
C SER A 66 -20.34 -9.83 -1.48
N GLY A 67 -19.52 -10.84 -1.17
CA GLY A 67 -19.10 -11.87 -2.15
C GLY A 67 -17.87 -11.49 -2.99
N THR A 68 -17.30 -10.30 -2.78
CA THR A 68 -16.04 -9.89 -3.41
C THR A 68 -14.98 -9.55 -2.37
N VAL A 69 -13.73 -9.75 -2.74
CA VAL A 69 -12.54 -9.45 -1.94
C VAL A 69 -11.68 -8.45 -2.67
N CYS A 70 -11.11 -7.51 -1.92
CA CYS A 70 -10.15 -6.57 -2.49
C CYS A 70 -8.87 -7.32 -2.90
N LYS A 71 -8.43 -7.10 -4.13
CA LYS A 71 -7.17 -7.58 -4.69
C LYS A 71 -6.49 -6.42 -5.42
N LEU A 72 -5.17 -6.38 -5.35
CA LEU A 72 -4.40 -5.38 -6.09
C LEU A 72 -4.19 -5.86 -7.53
N ASN A 73 -4.33 -4.95 -8.49
CA ASN A 73 -3.99 -5.22 -9.89
C ASN A 73 -2.47 -5.03 -10.14
N ALA A 74 -2.03 -5.14 -11.40
CA ALA A 74 -0.61 -5.00 -11.75
C ALA A 74 -0.04 -3.60 -11.46
N GLU A 75 -0.89 -2.56 -11.50
CA GLU A 75 -0.56 -1.19 -11.13
C GLU A 75 -0.76 -0.90 -9.63
N ARG A 76 -1.02 -1.94 -8.82
CA ARG A 76 -1.22 -1.86 -7.38
C ARG A 76 -2.47 -1.06 -6.97
N ARG A 77 -3.45 -0.94 -7.86
CA ARG A 77 -4.76 -0.35 -7.56
C ARG A 77 -5.69 -1.40 -6.96
N PRO A 78 -6.47 -1.04 -5.93
CA PRO A 78 -7.45 -1.95 -5.35
C PRO A 78 -8.62 -2.21 -6.31
N GLU A 79 -8.93 -3.48 -6.53
CA GLU A 79 -10.06 -3.96 -7.32
C GLU A 79 -10.83 -5.02 -6.54
N CYS A 80 -12.17 -4.96 -6.56
CA CYS A 80 -13.00 -6.02 -6.01
C CYS A 80 -13.09 -7.17 -7.00
N ARG A 81 -12.63 -8.36 -6.59
CA ARG A 81 -12.73 -9.59 -7.38
C ARG A 81 -13.50 -10.64 -6.59
N CYS A 82 -14.18 -11.56 -7.27
CA CYS A 82 -14.88 -12.65 -6.59
C CYS A 82 -13.91 -13.40 -5.68
N SER A 83 -14.38 -13.83 -4.50
CA SER A 83 -13.64 -14.69 -3.60
C SER A 83 -13.54 -16.10 -4.20
N GLN A 84 -12.71 -16.28 -5.23
CA GLN A 84 -12.53 -17.55 -5.93
C GLN A 84 -11.61 -18.51 -5.15
N GLN A 85 -11.88 -18.70 -3.86
CA GLN A 85 -11.55 -19.96 -3.21
C GLN A 85 -12.84 -20.77 -3.16
N CYS A 86 -13.24 -21.27 -4.33
CA CYS A 86 -14.18 -22.38 -4.36
C CYS A 86 -13.48 -23.56 -3.67
N SER A 87 -14.18 -24.21 -2.73
CA SER A 87 -13.68 -25.46 -2.17
C SER A 87 -13.48 -26.46 -3.32
N MET A 88 -12.36 -27.19 -3.34
CA MET A 88 -12.11 -28.22 -4.36
C MET A 88 -13.18 -29.34 -4.33
N ASN A 89 -14.03 -29.35 -3.31
CA ASN A 89 -15.28 -30.10 -3.29
C ASN A 89 -16.36 -29.30 -4.06
N ALA A 90 -16.21 -29.23 -5.39
CA ALA A 90 -17.21 -28.61 -6.24
C ALA A 90 -18.22 -29.68 -6.67
N GLU A 91 -19.43 -29.62 -6.12
CA GLU A 91 -20.57 -30.26 -6.77
C GLU A 91 -20.82 -29.54 -8.12
N PRO A 92 -21.01 -30.28 -9.22
CA PRO A 92 -21.20 -29.68 -10.53
C PRO A 92 -22.49 -28.85 -10.54
N VAL A 93 -22.42 -27.66 -11.14
CA VAL A 93 -23.57 -26.77 -11.34
C VAL A 93 -23.83 -26.63 -12.83
N CYS A 94 -25.10 -26.68 -13.24
CA CYS A 94 -25.44 -26.45 -14.65
C CYS A 94 -25.43 -24.95 -14.93
N ALA A 95 -24.53 -24.51 -15.80
CA ALA A 95 -24.46 -23.13 -16.24
C ALA A 95 -25.52 -22.86 -17.32
N THR A 96 -25.97 -21.61 -17.40
CA THR A 96 -27.00 -21.16 -18.37
C THR A 96 -26.59 -21.33 -19.84
N ASP A 97 -25.30 -21.53 -20.12
CA ASP A 97 -24.75 -21.83 -21.44
C ASP A 97 -24.74 -23.33 -21.76
N GLY A 98 -25.30 -24.18 -20.90
CA GLY A 98 -25.39 -25.63 -21.09
C GLY A 98 -24.12 -26.40 -20.74
N ASN A 99 -23.10 -25.73 -20.20
CA ASN A 99 -21.90 -26.38 -19.67
C ASN A 99 -22.09 -26.75 -18.19
N THR A 100 -21.35 -27.78 -17.74
CA THR A 100 -21.31 -28.23 -16.33
C THR A 100 -19.94 -27.99 -15.72
#